data_AF-A0A0Q7W995-F1
#
_entry.id   AF-A0A0Q7W995-F1
#
_cell.length_a   1.000
_cell.length_b   1.000
_cell.length_c   1.000
_cell.angle_alpha   90.00
_cell.angle_beta   90.00
_cell.angle_gamma   90.00
#
_symmetry.space_group_name_H-M   'P 1'
#
loop_
_entity.id
_entity.type
_entity.pdbx_description
1 polymer ?
#
loop_
_entity_poly.entity_id
_entity_poly.type
_entity_poly.pdbx_seq_one_letter_code
_entity_poly.pdbx_strand_id
1 'polypeptide(L)'
;MIFIALIAALLASQPIELARGPIPVEQAFKLKHAKGDAAFSAEVEAAVGRLQNGRFQKVGIVGPCASAAEIAASAQMELVRRTPDPQGYAKSQAAAEAALAQRKDLRALYLGGGQVASPDGLVGRMAARARTEPDARLAELYRRMAEDQFSGIDSIILRGFFGPGVHTTWEKGLDEAALAYVDATIAGESCPMNVANADWLKGQLRDHGWFKISIYGADADRAAWLIVQHARHDPAFQQEVVAMLEPLWESGETKGENFAMLYDQTAHYAGRPGRFGAIGDCTAPGVWSPGQLEDAGAVDAWRRKAGMPPLAEVIATRSKGCTE
;
A
#
# COMPACT_ATOMS: atom_id res chain seq x y z
N MET A 1 -9.89 -37.94 -29.08
CA MET A 1 -10.59 -36.67 -28.77
C MET A 1 -11.13 -36.62 -27.35
N ILE A 2 -11.76 -37.69 -26.83
CA ILE A 2 -12.30 -37.74 -25.45
C ILE A 2 -11.25 -37.46 -24.36
N PHE A 3 -10.03 -38.01 -24.50
CA PHE A 3 -8.96 -37.85 -23.51
C PHE A 3 -8.39 -36.41 -23.42
N ILE A 4 -8.33 -35.70 -24.56
CA ILE A 4 -7.86 -34.31 -24.62
C ILE A 4 -8.90 -33.36 -24.02
N ALA A 5 -10.19 -33.60 -24.28
CA ALA A 5 -11.29 -32.85 -23.68
C ALA A 5 -11.35 -33.04 -22.15
N LEU A 6 -11.07 -34.26 -21.67
CA LEU A 6 -11.03 -34.55 -20.23
C LEU A 6 -9.90 -33.78 -19.51
N ILE A 7 -8.71 -33.72 -20.12
CA ILE A 7 -7.56 -32.99 -19.56
C ILE A 7 -7.81 -31.47 -19.58
N ALA A 8 -8.40 -30.93 -20.66
CA ALA A 8 -8.76 -29.52 -20.74
C ALA A 8 -9.81 -29.13 -19.67
N ALA A 9 -10.82 -29.97 -19.46
CA ALA A 9 -11.81 -29.77 -18.41
C ALA A 9 -11.19 -29.86 -17.00
N LEU A 10 -10.26 -30.78 -16.78
CA LEU A 10 -9.56 -30.92 -15.50
C LEU A 10 -8.67 -29.70 -15.20
N LEU A 11 -7.94 -29.19 -16.19
CA LEU A 11 -7.12 -27.98 -16.05
C LEU A 11 -7.96 -26.72 -15.81
N ALA A 12 -9.13 -26.61 -16.47
CA ALA A 12 -10.06 -25.51 -16.23
C ALA A 12 -10.69 -25.56 -14.82
N SER A 13 -10.77 -26.75 -14.20
CA SER A 13 -11.34 -26.93 -12.86
C SER A 13 -10.38 -26.63 -11.71
N GLN A 14 -9.07 -26.56 -11.96
CA GLN A 14 -8.10 -26.23 -10.91
C GLN A 14 -8.00 -24.71 -10.70
N PRO A 15 -7.94 -24.26 -9.44
CA PRO A 15 -7.73 -22.84 -9.14
C PRO A 15 -6.34 -22.39 -9.59
N ILE A 16 -6.20 -21.11 -9.95
CA ILE A 16 -4.89 -20.51 -10.23
C ILE A 16 -4.04 -20.52 -8.94
N GLU A 17 -2.92 -21.26 -8.98
CA GLU A 17 -1.94 -21.34 -7.89
C GLU A 17 -0.71 -20.47 -8.19
N LEU A 18 -0.53 -19.40 -7.41
CA LEU A 18 0.58 -18.45 -7.58
C LEU A 18 1.88 -18.90 -6.88
N ALA A 19 1.77 -19.81 -5.90
CA ALA A 19 2.90 -20.31 -5.10
C ALA A 19 3.99 -21.02 -5.91
N ARG A 20 3.66 -21.50 -7.12
CA ARG A 20 4.62 -22.18 -8.01
C ARG A 20 5.40 -21.22 -8.91
N GLY A 21 5.12 -19.91 -8.81
CA GLY A 21 5.72 -18.90 -9.67
C GLY A 21 5.05 -18.80 -11.06
N PRO A 22 5.61 -17.97 -11.95
CA PRO A 22 5.12 -17.81 -13.31
C PRO A 22 5.12 -19.13 -14.09
N ILE A 23 4.16 -19.29 -14.98
CA ILE A 23 4.08 -20.40 -15.93
C ILE A 23 4.45 -19.93 -17.35
N PRO A 24 4.74 -20.83 -18.30
CA PRO A 24 4.93 -20.42 -19.70
C PRO A 24 3.74 -19.60 -20.22
N VAL A 25 4.00 -18.50 -20.93
CA VAL A 25 2.96 -17.56 -21.41
C VAL A 25 1.90 -18.28 -22.25
N GLU A 26 2.32 -19.17 -23.15
CA GLU A 26 1.41 -20.01 -23.94
C GLU A 26 0.48 -20.88 -23.09
N GLN A 27 0.98 -21.37 -21.95
CA GLN A 27 0.17 -22.15 -21.02
C GLN A 27 -0.84 -21.27 -20.28
N ALA A 28 -0.45 -20.04 -19.91
CA ALA A 28 -1.35 -19.07 -19.28
C ALA A 28 -2.51 -18.68 -20.20
N PHE A 29 -2.24 -18.42 -21.49
CA PHE A 29 -3.30 -18.12 -22.47
C PHE A 29 -4.19 -19.32 -22.77
N LYS A 30 -3.63 -20.54 -22.81
CA LYS A 30 -4.45 -21.77 -22.89
C LYS A 30 -5.38 -21.92 -21.68
N LEU A 31 -4.90 -21.58 -20.49
CA LEU A 31 -5.71 -21.60 -19.27
C LEU A 31 -6.83 -20.55 -19.33
N LYS A 32 -6.53 -19.31 -19.74
CA LYS A 32 -7.51 -18.26 -19.97
C LYS A 32 -8.58 -18.70 -20.97
N HIS A 33 -8.18 -19.25 -22.11
CA HIS A 33 -9.11 -19.75 -23.12
C HIS A 33 -10.00 -20.89 -22.59
N ALA A 34 -9.42 -21.84 -21.85
CA ALA A 34 -10.16 -22.98 -21.31
C ALA A 34 -11.19 -22.58 -20.23
N LYS A 35 -10.90 -21.55 -19.42
CA LYS A 35 -11.81 -21.04 -18.39
C LYS A 35 -12.84 -20.04 -18.94
N GLY A 36 -12.49 -19.30 -19.99
CA GLY A 36 -13.22 -18.13 -20.46
C GLY A 36 -12.86 -16.87 -19.65
N ASP A 37 -12.96 -15.71 -20.30
CA ASP A 37 -12.40 -14.45 -19.79
C ASP A 37 -12.97 -14.02 -18.43
N ALA A 38 -14.28 -14.20 -18.22
CA ALA A 38 -14.93 -13.80 -16.98
C ALA A 38 -14.48 -14.66 -15.78
N ALA A 39 -14.47 -16.00 -15.95
CA ALA A 39 -14.06 -16.92 -14.89
C ALA A 39 -12.55 -16.80 -14.61
N PHE A 40 -11.72 -16.70 -15.66
CA PHE A 40 -10.29 -16.45 -15.51
C PHE A 40 -10.05 -15.14 -14.75
N SER A 41 -10.76 -14.07 -15.09
CA SER A 41 -10.59 -12.76 -14.42
C SER A 41 -10.94 -12.82 -12.94
N ALA A 42 -12.08 -13.43 -12.58
CA ALA A 42 -12.48 -13.57 -11.19
C ALA A 42 -11.49 -14.42 -10.37
N GLU A 43 -10.94 -15.49 -10.95
CA GLU A 43 -9.92 -16.31 -10.29
C GLU A 43 -8.60 -15.56 -10.09
N VAL A 44 -8.16 -14.79 -11.09
CA VAL A 44 -6.95 -13.95 -10.98
C VAL A 44 -7.15 -12.89 -9.90
N GLU A 45 -8.27 -12.16 -9.90
CA GLU A 45 -8.58 -11.15 -8.88
C GLU A 45 -8.59 -11.76 -7.47
N ALA A 46 -9.21 -12.93 -7.30
CA ALA A 46 -9.21 -13.63 -6.03
C ALA A 46 -7.80 -14.09 -5.61
N ALA A 47 -6.96 -14.53 -6.54
CA ALA A 47 -5.61 -15.00 -6.25
C ALA A 47 -4.63 -13.85 -5.96
N VAL A 48 -4.63 -12.81 -6.79
CA VAL A 48 -3.77 -11.62 -6.65
C VAL A 48 -4.20 -10.77 -5.46
N GLY A 49 -5.51 -10.58 -5.26
CA GLY A 49 -6.04 -9.82 -4.13
C GLY A 49 -5.60 -10.38 -2.78
N ARG A 50 -5.38 -11.69 -2.66
CA ARG A 50 -4.81 -12.33 -1.44
C ARG A 50 -3.36 -11.94 -1.19
N LEU A 51 -2.55 -11.76 -2.24
CA LEU A 51 -1.11 -11.51 -2.14
C LEU A 51 -0.73 -10.04 -2.04
N GLN A 52 -1.66 -9.13 -2.35
CA GLN A 52 -1.47 -7.69 -2.14
C GLN A 52 -1.53 -7.25 -0.66
N ASN A 53 -1.41 -8.20 0.28
CA ASN A 53 -1.08 -7.99 1.70
C ASN A 53 -1.78 -6.76 2.31
N GLY A 54 -3.12 -6.71 2.25
CA GLY A 54 -3.90 -5.73 3.00
C GLY A 54 -3.83 -4.28 2.50
N ARG A 55 -3.28 -3.99 1.31
CA ARG A 55 -3.36 -2.65 0.72
C ARG A 55 -4.81 -2.27 0.35
N PHE A 56 -5.63 -3.28 0.00
CA PHE A 56 -7.05 -3.13 -0.39
C PHE A 56 -8.03 -3.99 0.39
N GLN A 57 -7.57 -4.74 1.41
CA GLN A 57 -8.45 -5.62 2.17
C GLN A 57 -8.99 -4.94 3.42
N LYS A 58 -10.28 -5.16 3.69
CA LYS A 58 -10.96 -4.76 4.93
C LYS A 58 -10.53 -5.54 6.17
N VAL A 59 -9.75 -6.62 5.98
CA VAL A 59 -9.33 -7.56 7.02
C VAL A 59 -7.81 -7.52 7.15
N GLY A 60 -7.30 -7.63 8.38
CA GLY A 60 -5.87 -7.70 8.66
C GLY A 60 -5.20 -8.84 7.89
N ILE A 61 -3.93 -8.63 7.51
CA ILE A 61 -3.14 -9.61 6.78
C ILE A 61 -2.90 -10.81 7.69
N VAL A 62 -3.34 -12.00 7.28
CA VAL A 62 -3.05 -13.26 7.98
C VAL A 62 -2.15 -14.09 7.08
N GLY A 63 -0.87 -14.20 7.43
CA GLY A 63 0.09 -15.04 6.71
C GLY A 63 1.44 -14.35 6.44
N PRO A 64 2.43 -15.10 5.92
CA PRO A 64 3.71 -14.53 5.53
C PRO A 64 3.56 -13.58 4.33
N CYS A 65 4.48 -12.62 4.19
CA CYS A 65 4.58 -11.82 2.98
C CYS A 65 4.73 -12.72 1.73
N ALA A 66 4.16 -12.27 0.61
CA ALA A 66 4.29 -12.95 -0.68
C ALA A 66 5.77 -13.12 -1.07
N SER A 67 6.13 -14.32 -1.52
CA SER A 67 7.46 -14.61 -2.06
C SER A 67 7.68 -13.92 -3.41
N ALA A 68 8.94 -13.75 -3.82
CA ALA A 68 9.26 -13.19 -5.14
C ALA A 68 8.61 -13.98 -6.30
N ALA A 69 8.48 -15.30 -6.15
CA ALA A 69 7.81 -16.15 -7.13
C ALA A 69 6.30 -15.84 -7.22
N GLU A 70 5.63 -15.70 -6.08
CA GLU A 70 4.21 -15.36 -6.03
C GLU A 70 3.92 -13.97 -6.59
N ILE A 71 4.79 -12.99 -6.32
CA ILE A 71 4.70 -11.63 -6.87
C ILE A 71 4.83 -11.68 -8.40
N ALA A 72 5.85 -12.37 -8.92
CA ALA A 72 6.05 -12.52 -10.36
C ALA A 72 4.87 -13.25 -11.04
N ALA A 73 4.33 -14.30 -10.40
CA ALA A 73 3.15 -15.01 -10.89
C ALA A 73 1.91 -14.10 -10.92
N SER A 74 1.72 -13.29 -9.87
CA SER A 74 0.63 -12.31 -9.79
C SER A 74 0.69 -11.32 -10.93
N ALA A 75 1.86 -10.70 -11.15
CA ALA A 75 2.06 -9.75 -12.23
C ALA A 75 1.83 -10.39 -13.61
N GLN A 76 2.32 -11.61 -13.83
CA GLN A 76 2.04 -12.36 -15.06
C GLN A 76 0.53 -12.59 -15.27
N MET A 77 -0.20 -13.02 -14.23
CA MET A 77 -1.63 -13.31 -14.36
C MET A 77 -2.45 -12.05 -14.60
N GLU A 78 -2.15 -10.93 -13.95
CA GLU A 78 -2.77 -9.63 -14.22
C GLU A 78 -2.58 -9.20 -15.69
N LEU A 79 -1.40 -9.48 -16.24
CA LEU A 79 -1.06 -9.14 -17.61
C LEU A 79 -1.77 -10.06 -18.62
N VAL A 80 -1.80 -11.37 -18.39
CA VAL A 80 -2.57 -12.34 -19.21
C VAL A 80 -4.06 -11.98 -19.18
N ARG A 81 -4.59 -11.60 -18.01
CA ARG A 81 -6.00 -11.20 -17.84
C ARG A 81 -6.37 -10.05 -18.76
N ARG A 82 -5.51 -9.03 -18.89
CA ARG A 82 -5.76 -7.78 -19.61
C ARG A 82 -5.27 -7.73 -21.06
N THR A 83 -4.60 -8.77 -21.54
CA THR A 83 -4.11 -8.82 -22.92
C THR A 83 -4.85 -9.89 -23.73
N PRO A 84 -5.08 -9.65 -25.03
CA PRO A 84 -5.84 -10.58 -25.87
C PRO A 84 -5.02 -11.80 -26.29
N ASP A 85 -3.69 -11.65 -26.39
CA ASP A 85 -2.79 -12.66 -26.95
C ASP A 85 -1.34 -12.50 -26.44
N PRO A 86 -0.45 -13.49 -26.71
CA PRO A 86 0.96 -13.42 -26.31
C PRO A 86 1.74 -12.21 -26.86
N GLN A 87 1.34 -11.65 -28.01
CA GLN A 87 2.03 -10.48 -28.59
C GLN A 87 1.69 -9.21 -27.81
N GLY A 88 0.42 -9.01 -27.48
CA GLY A 88 -0.05 -7.94 -26.59
C GLY A 88 0.60 -8.05 -25.21
N TYR A 89 0.63 -9.26 -24.65
CA TYR A 89 1.34 -9.58 -23.41
C TYR A 89 2.80 -9.11 -23.47
N ALA A 90 3.56 -9.53 -24.48
CA ALA A 90 4.99 -9.20 -24.58
C ALA A 90 5.24 -7.70 -24.71
N LYS A 91 4.38 -6.98 -25.47
CA LYS A 91 4.47 -5.53 -25.61
C LYS A 91 4.26 -4.81 -24.28
N SER A 92 3.18 -5.13 -23.57
CA SER A 92 2.86 -4.51 -22.29
C SER A 92 3.86 -4.89 -21.20
N GLN A 93 4.37 -6.14 -21.19
CA GLN A 93 5.45 -6.57 -20.30
C GLN A 93 6.71 -5.73 -20.50
N ALA A 94 7.16 -5.56 -21.74
CA ALA A 94 8.38 -4.81 -22.04
C ALA A 94 8.26 -3.34 -21.59
N ALA A 95 7.09 -2.72 -21.79
CA ALA A 95 6.83 -1.37 -21.30
C ALA A 95 6.85 -1.29 -19.77
N ALA A 96 6.21 -2.25 -19.08
CA ALA A 96 6.21 -2.32 -17.62
C ALA A 96 7.62 -2.54 -17.03
N GLU A 97 8.41 -3.44 -17.61
CA GLU A 97 9.78 -3.71 -17.17
C GLU A 97 10.70 -2.50 -17.38
N ALA A 98 10.54 -1.76 -18.47
CA ALA A 98 11.26 -0.49 -18.68
C ALA A 98 10.89 0.56 -17.63
N ALA A 99 9.60 0.68 -17.28
CA ALA A 99 9.13 1.57 -16.23
C ALA A 99 9.68 1.18 -14.84
N LEU A 100 9.69 -0.13 -14.51
CA LEU A 100 10.27 -0.64 -13.26
C LEU A 100 11.78 -0.41 -13.18
N ALA A 101 12.50 -0.53 -14.30
CA ALA A 101 13.92 -0.18 -14.38
C ALA A 101 14.14 1.32 -14.08
N GLN A 102 13.33 2.19 -14.67
CA GLN A 102 13.37 3.63 -14.37
C GLN A 102 13.07 3.91 -12.89
N ARG A 103 12.06 3.24 -12.30
CA ARG A 103 11.76 3.34 -10.85
C ARG A 103 12.96 2.94 -10.00
N LYS A 104 13.68 1.89 -10.37
CA LYS A 104 14.88 1.43 -9.65
C LYS A 104 15.99 2.48 -9.66
N ASP A 105 16.19 3.16 -10.79
CA ASP A 105 17.17 4.26 -10.89
C ASP A 105 16.74 5.47 -10.04
N LEU A 106 15.44 5.81 -10.06
CA LEU A 106 14.88 6.88 -9.22
C LEU A 106 15.02 6.56 -7.74
N ARG A 107 14.82 5.29 -7.34
CA ARG A 107 15.03 4.85 -5.95
C ARG A 107 16.45 5.16 -5.49
N ALA A 108 17.45 4.81 -6.28
CA ALA A 108 18.85 5.05 -5.96
C ALA A 108 19.14 6.56 -5.84
N LEU A 109 18.57 7.38 -6.73
CA LEU A 109 18.71 8.83 -6.69
C LEU A 109 18.04 9.45 -5.45
N TYR A 110 16.79 9.07 -5.16
CA TYR A 110 15.96 9.70 -4.13
C TYR A 110 16.45 9.34 -2.73
N LEU A 111 16.79 8.07 -2.51
CA LEU A 111 17.44 7.61 -1.27
C LEU A 111 18.92 8.02 -1.19
N GLY A 112 19.46 8.54 -2.30
CA GLY A 112 20.73 9.24 -2.38
C GLY A 112 20.77 10.55 -1.60
N GLY A 113 19.62 11.12 -1.24
CA GLY A 113 19.51 12.44 -0.62
C GLY A 113 19.58 13.60 -1.62
N GLY A 114 19.39 13.33 -2.91
CA GLY A 114 19.28 14.37 -3.93
C GLY A 114 18.02 15.23 -3.78
N GLN A 115 17.97 16.37 -4.45
CA GLN A 115 16.74 17.16 -4.54
C GLN A 115 15.73 16.43 -5.44
N VAL A 116 14.55 16.19 -4.91
CA VAL A 116 13.50 15.41 -5.59
C VAL A 116 12.27 16.28 -5.82
N ALA A 117 11.68 16.17 -7.01
CA ALA A 117 10.44 16.86 -7.36
C ALA A 117 9.23 16.27 -6.60
N SER A 118 8.12 17.02 -6.57
CA SER A 118 6.84 16.48 -6.11
C SER A 118 6.42 15.27 -6.97
N PRO A 119 5.82 14.20 -6.39
CA PRO A 119 5.39 14.06 -4.99
C PRO A 119 6.48 13.56 -4.01
N ASP A 120 7.61 13.08 -4.51
CA ASP A 120 8.67 12.41 -3.73
C ASP A 120 9.62 13.36 -2.98
N GLY A 121 9.31 14.67 -2.96
CA GLY A 121 10.13 15.67 -2.26
C GLY A 121 10.35 15.36 -0.78
N LEU A 122 9.43 14.66 -0.11
CA LEU A 122 9.63 14.19 1.27
C LEU A 122 10.71 13.11 1.37
N VAL A 123 10.74 12.16 0.43
CA VAL A 123 11.71 11.05 0.37
C VAL A 123 13.12 11.61 0.32
N GLY A 124 13.40 12.50 -0.64
CA GLY A 124 14.72 13.11 -0.80
C GLY A 124 15.16 13.90 0.43
N ARG A 125 14.26 14.68 1.04
CA ARG A 125 14.55 15.44 2.27
C ARG A 125 14.89 14.54 3.45
N MET A 126 14.12 13.48 3.68
CA MET A 126 14.36 12.56 4.78
C MET A 126 15.62 11.72 4.56
N ALA A 127 15.90 11.31 3.31
CA ALA A 127 17.14 10.62 2.97
C ALA A 127 18.37 11.52 3.15
N ALA A 128 18.30 12.81 2.78
CA ALA A 128 19.36 13.77 3.03
C ALA A 128 19.56 14.00 4.54
N ARG A 129 18.46 14.18 5.29
CA ARG A 129 18.49 14.34 6.74
C ARG A 129 19.13 13.13 7.43
N ALA A 130 18.76 11.92 7.05
CA ALA A 130 19.31 10.67 7.59
C ALA A 130 20.85 10.62 7.48
N ARG A 131 21.43 11.16 6.40
CA ARG A 131 22.88 11.14 6.17
C ARG A 131 23.65 12.14 7.03
N THR A 132 23.01 13.22 7.43
CA THR A 132 23.63 14.29 8.22
C THR A 132 23.25 14.23 9.70
N GLU A 133 22.34 13.35 10.09
CA GLU A 133 21.85 13.20 11.46
C GLU A 133 22.93 12.51 12.33
N PRO A 134 23.44 13.19 13.38
CA PRO A 134 24.47 12.63 14.25
C PRO A 134 23.95 11.53 15.17
N ASP A 135 22.67 11.54 15.54
CA ASP A 135 22.07 10.47 16.33
C ASP A 135 21.77 9.27 15.43
N ALA A 136 22.46 8.15 15.66
CA ALA A 136 22.35 6.95 14.83
C ALA A 136 20.92 6.36 14.79
N ARG A 137 20.15 6.50 15.88
CA ARG A 137 18.76 6.02 15.96
C ARG A 137 17.86 6.91 15.11
N LEU A 138 18.02 8.23 15.17
CA LEU A 138 17.27 9.16 14.32
C LEU A 138 17.68 9.03 12.84
N ALA A 139 18.96 8.85 12.55
CA ALA A 139 19.45 8.60 11.20
C ALA A 139 18.78 7.37 10.58
N GLU A 140 18.72 6.27 11.32
CA GLU A 140 18.06 5.05 10.88
C GLU A 140 16.53 5.22 10.75
N LEU A 141 15.89 5.96 11.66
CA LEU A 141 14.47 6.30 11.57
C LEU A 141 14.15 7.03 10.26
N TYR A 142 14.89 8.08 9.95
CA TYR A 142 14.68 8.88 8.74
C TYR A 142 14.99 8.09 7.46
N ARG A 143 16.01 7.21 7.49
CA ARG A 143 16.32 6.33 6.36
C ARG A 143 15.18 5.35 6.08
N ARG A 144 14.63 4.72 7.12
CA ARG A 144 13.49 3.79 7.01
C ARG A 144 12.23 4.48 6.54
N MET A 145 11.94 5.66 7.09
CA MET A 145 10.84 6.52 6.66
C MET A 145 10.99 6.93 5.19
N ALA A 146 12.18 7.30 4.72
CA ALA A 146 12.39 7.65 3.31
C ALA A 146 12.11 6.46 2.38
N GLU A 147 12.61 5.27 2.72
CA GLU A 147 12.35 4.04 1.97
C GLU A 147 10.86 3.66 1.97
N ASP A 148 10.23 3.74 3.14
CA ASP A 148 8.81 3.47 3.34
C ASP A 148 7.95 4.37 2.45
N GLN A 149 8.23 5.68 2.46
CA GLN A 149 7.51 6.64 1.63
C GLN A 149 7.83 6.50 0.15
N PHE A 150 9.05 6.15 -0.25
CA PHE A 150 9.36 5.85 -1.65
C PHE A 150 8.52 4.67 -2.17
N SER A 151 8.35 3.65 -1.34
CA SER A 151 7.55 2.49 -1.69
C SER A 151 6.04 2.75 -1.59
N GLY A 152 5.62 3.63 -0.69
CA GLY A 152 4.21 3.98 -0.46
C GLY A 152 3.67 5.06 -1.39
N ILE A 153 4.48 6.06 -1.77
CA ILE A 153 4.15 7.09 -2.77
C ILE A 153 4.34 6.50 -4.17
N ASP A 154 3.59 5.44 -4.42
CA ASP A 154 3.38 4.94 -5.76
C ASP A 154 2.00 5.36 -6.26
N SER A 155 1.81 5.12 -7.53
CA SER A 155 0.60 5.54 -8.21
C SER A 155 -0.64 4.79 -7.78
N ILE A 156 -0.51 3.65 -7.11
CA ILE A 156 -1.67 2.96 -6.53
C ILE A 156 -2.31 3.84 -5.47
N ILE A 157 -1.50 4.39 -4.55
CA ILE A 157 -2.02 5.31 -3.53
C ILE A 157 -2.43 6.62 -4.16
N LEU A 158 -1.63 7.19 -5.07
CA LEU A 158 -1.98 8.47 -5.70
C LEU A 158 -3.28 8.39 -6.50
N ARG A 159 -3.49 7.34 -7.30
CA ARG A 159 -4.75 7.11 -8.03
C ARG A 159 -5.91 6.88 -7.08
N GLY A 160 -5.71 6.08 -6.04
CA GLY A 160 -6.74 5.80 -5.04
C GLY A 160 -7.19 7.03 -4.26
N PHE A 161 -6.35 8.07 -4.12
CA PHE A 161 -6.70 9.32 -3.44
C PHE A 161 -7.18 10.41 -4.40
N PHE A 162 -6.53 10.58 -5.55
CA PHE A 162 -6.72 11.74 -6.42
C PHE A 162 -7.47 11.44 -7.72
N GLY A 163 -7.75 10.17 -8.01
CA GLY A 163 -8.50 9.75 -9.18
C GLY A 163 -7.64 9.09 -10.27
N PRO A 164 -8.31 8.58 -11.32
CA PRO A 164 -7.67 7.91 -12.43
C PRO A 164 -6.88 8.94 -13.26
N GLY A 165 -5.78 8.51 -13.89
CA GLY A 165 -4.91 9.38 -14.69
C GLY A 165 -3.84 10.15 -13.88
N VAL A 166 -3.82 10.01 -12.55
CA VAL A 166 -2.68 10.44 -11.73
C VAL A 166 -1.60 9.37 -11.82
N HIS A 167 -0.49 9.72 -12.45
CA HIS A 167 0.66 8.82 -12.64
C HIS A 167 1.92 9.45 -12.08
N THR A 168 2.83 8.59 -11.61
CA THR A 168 4.22 9.02 -11.42
C THR A 168 4.85 9.30 -12.78
N THR A 169 6.00 9.97 -12.79
CA THR A 169 6.71 10.29 -14.04
C THR A 169 7.16 9.04 -14.80
N TRP A 170 7.43 7.93 -14.11
CA TRP A 170 7.96 6.70 -14.68
C TRP A 170 6.89 5.72 -15.18
N GLU A 171 5.62 5.97 -14.89
CA GLU A 171 4.48 5.16 -15.40
C GLU A 171 3.72 5.83 -16.54
N LYS A 172 4.06 7.08 -16.84
CA LYS A 172 3.33 7.87 -17.83
C LYS A 172 3.40 7.19 -19.20
N GLY A 173 2.23 6.86 -19.76
CA GLY A 173 2.10 6.24 -21.08
C GLY A 173 2.06 4.72 -21.08
N LEU A 174 2.07 4.07 -19.91
CA LEU A 174 1.73 2.65 -19.80
C LEU A 174 0.26 2.42 -20.17
N ASP A 175 0.00 1.31 -20.86
CA ASP A 175 -1.36 0.81 -21.05
C ASP A 175 -1.89 0.14 -19.76
N GLU A 176 -3.18 -0.16 -19.72
CA GLU A 176 -3.83 -0.75 -18.54
C GLU A 176 -3.17 -2.06 -18.09
N ALA A 177 -2.74 -2.89 -19.05
CA ALA A 177 -2.12 -4.18 -18.75
C ALA A 177 -0.73 -4.00 -18.14
N ALA A 178 0.10 -3.14 -18.73
CA ALA A 178 1.42 -2.80 -18.22
C ALA A 178 1.33 -2.15 -16.84
N LEU A 179 0.33 -1.28 -16.62
CA LEU A 179 0.10 -0.66 -15.32
C LEU A 179 -0.31 -1.70 -14.26
N ALA A 180 -1.21 -2.63 -14.58
CA ALA A 180 -1.58 -3.70 -13.66
C ALA A 180 -0.40 -4.62 -13.31
N TYR A 181 0.50 -4.89 -14.27
CA TYR A 181 1.74 -5.63 -14.02
C TYR A 181 2.66 -4.88 -13.05
N VAL A 182 2.87 -3.58 -13.26
CA VAL A 182 3.64 -2.72 -12.35
C VAL A 182 3.01 -2.75 -10.95
N ASP A 183 1.70 -2.56 -10.87
CA ASP A 183 0.97 -2.49 -9.60
C ASP A 183 1.09 -3.78 -8.79
N ALA A 184 0.92 -4.94 -9.44
CA ALA A 184 1.09 -6.24 -8.80
C ALA A 184 2.54 -6.49 -8.35
N THR A 185 3.52 -6.01 -9.11
CA THR A 185 4.94 -6.11 -8.76
C THR A 185 5.26 -5.30 -7.50
N ILE A 186 4.93 -4.01 -7.50
CA ILE A 186 5.29 -3.09 -6.40
C ILE A 186 4.49 -3.35 -5.12
N ALA A 187 3.23 -3.80 -5.23
CA ALA A 187 2.41 -4.10 -4.06
C ALA A 187 3.04 -5.19 -3.19
N GLY A 188 3.65 -6.20 -3.82
CA GLY A 188 4.32 -7.30 -3.13
C GLY A 188 5.61 -6.90 -2.40
N GLU A 189 6.32 -5.88 -2.89
CA GLU A 189 7.62 -5.45 -2.33
C GLU A 189 7.50 -4.76 -0.96
N SER A 190 6.34 -4.17 -0.67
CA SER A 190 6.15 -3.35 0.54
C SER A 190 6.11 -4.17 1.85
N CYS A 191 5.59 -5.39 1.82
CA CYS A 191 5.34 -6.18 3.03
C CYS A 191 6.63 -6.54 3.78
N PRO A 192 7.67 -7.12 3.15
CA PRO A 192 8.92 -7.45 3.86
C PRO A 192 9.57 -6.22 4.51
N MET A 193 9.52 -5.08 3.83
CA MET A 193 10.02 -3.81 4.35
C MET A 193 9.21 -3.35 5.57
N ASN A 194 7.88 -3.37 5.50
CA ASN A 194 7.01 -2.97 6.61
C ASN A 194 7.21 -3.84 7.85
N VAL A 195 7.41 -5.17 7.67
CA VAL A 195 7.78 -6.10 8.75
C VAL A 195 9.11 -5.70 9.37
N ALA A 196 10.15 -5.53 8.55
CA ALA A 196 11.48 -5.15 9.03
C ALA A 196 11.49 -3.78 9.73
N ASN A 197 10.65 -2.84 9.31
CA ASN A 197 10.47 -1.55 9.94
C ASN A 197 9.74 -1.65 11.29
N ALA A 198 8.66 -2.43 11.35
CA ALA A 198 7.91 -2.67 12.58
C ALA A 198 8.79 -3.36 13.65
N ASP A 199 9.53 -4.40 13.28
CA ASP A 199 10.42 -5.13 14.19
C ASP A 199 11.52 -4.23 14.77
N TRP A 200 12.13 -3.42 13.89
CA TRP A 200 13.12 -2.43 14.33
C TRP A 200 12.50 -1.41 15.29
N LEU A 201 11.32 -0.85 14.95
CA LEU A 201 10.67 0.19 15.75
C LEU A 201 10.22 -0.35 17.11
N LYS A 202 9.70 -1.57 17.20
CA LYS A 202 9.38 -2.23 18.48
C LYS A 202 10.58 -2.27 19.41
N GLY A 203 11.76 -2.61 18.88
CA GLY A 203 13.01 -2.56 19.64
C GLY A 203 13.31 -1.15 20.17
N GLN A 204 13.17 -0.13 19.31
CA GLN A 204 13.39 1.26 19.72
C GLN A 204 12.41 1.74 20.79
N LEU A 205 11.12 1.38 20.66
CA LEU A 205 10.08 1.79 21.61
C LEU A 205 10.23 1.10 22.96
N ARG A 206 10.64 -0.17 22.98
CA ARG A 206 10.93 -0.89 24.23
C ARG A 206 12.08 -0.24 25.00
N ASP A 207 13.14 0.15 24.31
CA ASP A 207 14.39 0.58 24.96
C ASP A 207 14.41 2.09 25.26
N HIS A 208 13.64 2.90 24.53
CA HIS A 208 13.69 4.36 24.62
C HIS A 208 12.33 5.08 24.67
N GLY A 209 11.21 4.36 24.51
CA GLY A 209 9.89 4.96 24.37
C GLY A 209 9.69 5.71 23.05
N TRP A 210 8.59 6.48 22.99
CA TRP A 210 8.17 7.20 21.78
C TRP A 210 9.14 8.32 21.38
N PHE A 211 9.14 8.65 20.09
CA PHE A 211 9.85 9.79 19.52
C PHE A 211 9.10 11.10 19.79
N LYS A 212 9.00 11.46 21.08
CA LYS A 212 8.35 12.67 21.57
C LYS A 212 8.84 13.94 20.87
N ILE A 213 7.89 14.81 20.49
CA ILE A 213 8.17 16.06 19.77
C ILE A 213 9.15 16.95 20.51
N SER A 214 9.03 17.09 21.84
CA SER A 214 9.91 17.98 22.61
C SER A 214 11.38 17.53 22.66
N ILE A 215 11.64 16.24 22.43
CA ILE A 215 12.98 15.66 22.49
C ILE A 215 13.57 15.49 21.09
N TYR A 216 12.78 14.91 20.18
CA TYR A 216 13.28 14.47 18.87
C TYR A 216 12.72 15.29 17.70
N GLY A 217 11.75 16.18 17.96
CA GLY A 217 11.11 17.01 16.95
C GLY A 217 9.96 16.32 16.21
N ALA A 218 9.16 17.13 15.53
CA ALA A 218 7.95 16.69 14.82
C ALA A 218 8.19 15.74 13.63
N ASP A 219 9.38 15.79 13.03
CA ASP A 219 9.73 14.88 11.93
C ASP A 219 9.99 13.47 12.44
N ALA A 220 10.63 13.31 13.60
CA ALA A 220 10.86 12.00 14.21
C ALA A 220 9.54 11.37 14.68
N ASP A 221 8.68 12.15 15.33
CA ASP A 221 7.32 11.74 15.70
C ASP A 221 6.54 11.21 14.48
N ARG A 222 6.51 12.00 13.39
CA ARG A 222 5.83 11.60 12.15
C ARG A 222 6.46 10.37 11.49
N ALA A 223 7.79 10.27 11.47
CA ALA A 223 8.50 9.15 10.86
C ALA A 223 8.22 7.84 11.60
N ALA A 224 8.23 7.88 12.93
CA ALA A 224 7.87 6.72 13.76
C ALA A 224 6.40 6.33 13.55
N TRP A 225 5.50 7.31 13.56
CA TRP A 225 4.08 7.07 13.31
C TRP A 225 3.82 6.42 11.94
N LEU A 226 4.49 6.85 10.86
CA LEU A 226 4.29 6.27 9.53
C LEU A 226 4.68 4.80 9.46
N ILE A 227 5.78 4.40 10.11
CA ILE A 227 6.15 2.98 10.23
C ILE A 227 5.03 2.19 10.92
N VAL A 228 4.46 2.72 12.00
CA VAL A 228 3.34 2.05 12.70
C VAL A 228 2.10 2.00 11.81
N GLN A 229 1.79 3.10 11.13
CA GLN A 229 0.64 3.23 10.23
C GLN A 229 0.64 2.15 9.12
N HIS A 230 1.82 1.78 8.63
CA HIS A 230 2.03 0.77 7.59
C HIS A 230 2.25 -0.65 8.12
N ALA A 231 2.37 -0.85 9.42
CA ALA A 231 2.49 -2.17 10.07
C ALA A 231 1.16 -2.96 10.11
N ARG A 232 0.44 -3.03 8.98
CA ARG A 232 -0.90 -3.67 8.87
C ARG A 232 -0.89 -5.18 9.12
N HIS A 233 0.28 -5.80 9.03
CA HIS A 233 0.49 -7.21 9.37
C HIS A 233 0.48 -7.45 10.88
N ASP A 234 0.58 -6.40 11.69
CA ASP A 234 0.61 -6.48 13.14
C ASP A 234 -0.38 -5.48 13.81
N PRO A 235 -1.68 -5.82 13.80
CA PRO A 235 -2.70 -5.02 14.47
C PRO A 235 -2.47 -4.87 15.98
N ALA A 236 -1.83 -5.85 16.63
CA ALA A 236 -1.54 -5.79 18.06
C ALA A 236 -0.52 -4.68 18.36
N PHE A 237 0.55 -4.60 17.56
CA PHE A 237 1.52 -3.51 17.65
C PHE A 237 0.87 -2.14 17.39
N GLN A 238 -0.04 -2.03 16.42
CA GLN A 238 -0.77 -0.78 16.20
C GLN A 238 -1.61 -0.39 17.43
N GLN A 239 -2.29 -1.34 18.06
CA GLN A 239 -3.08 -1.09 19.28
C GLN A 239 -2.21 -0.67 20.46
N GLU A 240 -1.05 -1.31 20.67
CA GLU A 240 -0.08 -0.92 21.69
C GLU A 240 0.37 0.54 21.50
N VAL A 241 0.67 0.93 20.27
CA VAL A 241 1.07 2.30 19.96
C VAL A 241 -0.09 3.29 20.12
N VAL A 242 -1.34 2.94 19.78
CA VAL A 242 -2.49 3.82 20.06
C VAL A 242 -2.58 4.15 21.55
N ALA A 243 -2.44 3.15 22.42
CA ALA A 243 -2.45 3.36 23.87
C ALA A 243 -1.26 4.23 24.35
N MET A 244 -0.10 4.12 23.68
CA MET A 244 1.06 4.97 23.95
C MET A 244 0.85 6.42 23.48
N LEU A 245 0.21 6.62 22.32
CA LEU A 245 0.02 7.94 21.71
C LEU A 245 -1.10 8.76 22.35
N GLU A 246 -2.12 8.14 22.95
CA GLU A 246 -3.23 8.85 23.58
C GLU A 246 -2.78 9.90 24.61
N PRO A 247 -2.02 9.56 25.67
CA PRO A 247 -1.54 10.56 26.63
C PRO A 247 -0.53 11.54 26.01
N LEU A 248 0.25 11.11 25.02
CA LEU A 248 1.21 11.97 24.33
C LEU A 248 0.50 13.02 23.46
N TRP A 249 -0.66 12.69 22.89
CA TRP A 249 -1.46 13.65 22.15
C TRP A 249 -2.01 14.71 23.09
N GLU A 250 -2.53 14.30 24.26
CA GLU A 250 -3.02 15.23 25.28
C GLU A 250 -1.94 16.19 25.78
N SER A 251 -0.69 15.72 25.89
CA SER A 251 0.46 16.54 26.27
C SER A 251 1.15 17.26 25.10
N GLY A 252 0.68 17.10 23.87
CA GLY A 252 1.29 17.71 22.67
C GLY A 252 2.64 17.11 22.23
N GLU A 253 2.95 15.90 22.69
CA GLU A 253 4.19 15.16 22.40
C GLU A 253 4.09 14.23 21.16
N THR A 254 2.90 14.10 20.60
CA THR A 254 2.64 13.60 19.23
C THR A 254 1.62 14.53 18.56
N LYS A 255 1.66 14.62 17.23
CA LYS A 255 0.59 15.30 16.49
C LYS A 255 -0.76 14.60 16.68
N GLY A 256 -1.83 15.39 16.79
CA GLY A 256 -3.19 14.84 16.93
C GLY A 256 -3.64 14.02 15.73
N GLU A 257 -3.25 14.42 14.52
CA GLU A 257 -3.50 13.66 13.28
C GLU A 257 -2.90 12.24 13.34
N ASN A 258 -1.68 12.08 13.88
CA ASN A 258 -1.04 10.79 14.02
C ASN A 258 -1.88 9.85 14.91
N PHE A 259 -2.31 10.33 16.07
CA PHE A 259 -3.18 9.57 16.97
C PHE A 259 -4.53 9.26 16.31
N ALA A 260 -5.19 10.27 15.74
CA ALA A 260 -6.52 10.15 15.16
C ALA A 260 -6.60 9.12 14.03
N MET A 261 -5.63 9.14 13.11
CA MET A 261 -5.58 8.20 12.01
C MET A 261 -5.30 6.76 12.48
N LEU A 262 -4.38 6.58 13.44
CA LEU A 262 -4.05 5.25 13.94
C LEU A 262 -5.21 4.67 14.79
N TYR A 263 -5.86 5.50 15.60
CA TYR A 263 -7.07 5.13 16.35
C TYR A 263 -8.16 4.61 15.41
N ASP A 264 -8.50 5.38 14.38
CA ASP A 264 -9.54 4.99 13.43
C ASP A 264 -9.13 3.77 12.60
N GLN A 265 -7.85 3.59 12.25
CA GLN A 265 -7.39 2.40 11.54
C GLN A 265 -7.54 1.14 12.39
N THR A 266 -7.10 1.18 13.66
CA THR A 266 -7.25 0.04 14.56
C THR A 266 -8.71 -0.28 14.87
N ALA A 267 -9.58 0.74 14.99
CA ALA A 267 -11.02 0.57 15.12
C ALA A 267 -11.62 -0.10 13.88
N HIS A 268 -11.31 0.41 12.69
CA HIS A 268 -11.81 -0.10 11.42
C HIS A 268 -11.47 -1.58 11.21
N TYR A 269 -10.22 -1.99 11.43
CA TYR A 269 -9.82 -3.40 11.31
C TYR A 269 -10.40 -4.32 12.37
N ALA A 270 -10.77 -3.77 13.53
CA ALA A 270 -11.50 -4.49 14.56
C ALA A 270 -13.03 -4.51 14.34
N GLY A 271 -13.52 -3.93 13.23
CA GLY A 271 -14.96 -3.79 12.98
C GLY A 271 -15.67 -2.87 13.98
N ARG A 272 -14.94 -1.98 14.66
CA ARG A 272 -15.47 -1.01 15.62
C ARG A 272 -15.64 0.36 14.96
N PRO A 273 -16.57 1.19 15.45
CA PRO A 273 -16.69 2.56 14.98
C PRO A 273 -15.42 3.37 15.30
N GLY A 274 -15.00 4.21 14.35
CA GLY A 274 -13.92 5.19 14.52
C GLY A 274 -14.44 6.50 15.10
N ARG A 275 -13.54 7.34 15.60
CA ARG A 275 -13.88 8.62 16.24
C ARG A 275 -13.73 9.81 15.30
N PHE A 276 -12.76 9.75 14.38
CA PHE A 276 -12.33 10.91 13.60
C PHE A 276 -12.80 10.86 12.14
N GLY A 277 -13.36 9.74 11.68
CA GLY A 277 -13.72 9.52 10.28
C GLY A 277 -12.52 9.54 9.33
N ALA A 278 -11.34 9.13 9.79
CA ALA A 278 -10.11 9.12 9.00
C ALA A 278 -10.03 7.94 8.02
N ILE A 279 -10.69 6.81 8.34
CA ILE A 279 -10.67 5.57 7.56
C ILE A 279 -12.07 5.26 7.04
N GLY A 280 -12.15 4.67 5.85
CA GLY A 280 -13.39 4.44 5.12
C GLY A 280 -13.11 3.95 3.69
N ASP A 281 -14.17 3.71 2.94
CA ASP A 281 -14.15 3.01 1.65
C ASP A 281 -14.87 3.80 0.56
N CYS A 282 -14.53 3.53 -0.70
CA CYS A 282 -15.39 3.89 -1.82
C CYS A 282 -16.64 2.98 -1.78
N THR A 283 -17.81 3.59 -1.67
CA THR A 283 -19.11 2.88 -1.58
C THR A 283 -19.91 2.93 -2.87
N ALA A 284 -19.55 3.84 -3.77
CA ALA A 284 -20.07 3.99 -5.12
C ALA A 284 -19.11 4.87 -5.94
N PRO A 285 -19.25 4.92 -7.28
CA PRO A 285 -18.53 5.88 -8.11
C PRO A 285 -18.69 7.32 -7.59
N GLY A 286 -17.57 8.00 -7.35
CA GLY A 286 -17.52 9.36 -6.82
C GLY A 286 -17.93 9.49 -5.36
N VAL A 287 -18.09 8.39 -4.62
CA VAL A 287 -18.56 8.41 -3.22
C VAL A 287 -17.59 7.64 -2.33
N TRP A 288 -16.74 8.39 -1.62
CA TRP A 288 -16.02 7.88 -0.46
C TRP A 288 -16.85 8.11 0.80
N SER A 289 -17.06 7.06 1.59
CA SER A 289 -17.76 7.14 2.87
C SER A 289 -16.80 6.77 4.00
N PRO A 290 -16.78 7.52 5.12
CA PRO A 290 -16.09 7.08 6.31
C PRO A 290 -16.67 5.74 6.80
N GLY A 291 -15.87 4.98 7.54
CA GLY A 291 -16.38 3.85 8.31
C GLY A 291 -17.43 4.29 9.34
N GLN A 292 -18.01 3.32 10.06
CA GLN A 292 -18.92 3.64 11.17
C GLN A 292 -18.26 4.60 12.16
N LEU A 293 -19.01 5.59 12.65
CA LEU A 293 -18.53 6.60 13.58
C LEU A 293 -19.08 6.36 14.98
N GLU A 294 -18.26 6.64 16.01
CA GLU A 294 -18.69 6.59 17.41
C GLU A 294 -19.82 7.59 17.65
N ASP A 295 -19.67 8.80 17.11
CA ASP A 295 -20.67 9.87 17.14
C ASP A 295 -20.49 10.78 15.92
N ALA A 296 -21.44 10.72 14.97
CA ALA A 296 -21.42 11.54 13.77
C ALA A 296 -21.63 13.05 14.06
N GLY A 297 -22.30 13.41 15.16
CA GLY A 297 -22.51 14.80 15.58
C GLY A 297 -21.28 15.42 16.22
N ALA A 298 -20.37 14.60 16.77
CA ALA A 298 -19.15 15.06 17.43
C ALA A 298 -17.89 14.96 16.56
N VAL A 299 -17.95 14.31 15.39
CA VAL A 299 -16.76 14.00 14.56
C VAL A 299 -15.92 15.24 14.24
N ASP A 300 -16.52 16.35 13.82
CA ASP A 300 -15.77 17.57 13.49
C ASP A 300 -15.20 18.28 14.72
N ALA A 301 -15.79 18.10 15.90
CA ALA A 301 -15.20 18.58 17.14
C ALA A 301 -13.92 17.80 17.49
N TRP A 302 -13.94 16.47 17.30
CA TRP A 302 -12.77 15.63 17.46
C TRP A 302 -11.68 15.94 16.44
N ARG A 303 -12.04 16.09 15.16
CA ARG A 303 -11.11 16.44 14.09
C ARG A 303 -10.45 17.78 14.36
N ARG A 304 -11.22 18.80 14.78
CA ARG A 304 -10.67 20.10 15.19
C ARG A 304 -9.70 19.97 16.37
N LYS A 305 -10.02 19.16 17.40
CA LYS A 305 -9.11 18.89 18.54
C LYS A 305 -7.80 18.24 18.07
N ALA A 306 -7.87 17.36 17.07
CA ALA A 306 -6.71 16.70 16.48
C ALA A 306 -5.93 17.56 15.46
N GLY A 307 -6.40 18.78 15.16
CA GLY A 307 -5.79 19.65 14.13
C GLY A 307 -6.08 19.22 12.69
N MET A 308 -7.15 18.45 12.48
CA MET A 308 -7.56 17.92 11.17
C MET A 308 -8.66 18.79 10.53
N PRO A 309 -8.74 18.85 9.19
CA PRO A 309 -9.82 19.56 8.49
C PRO A 309 -11.18 18.90 8.76
N PRO A 310 -12.32 19.57 8.55
CA PRO A 310 -13.65 18.97 8.65
C PRO A 310 -13.81 17.70 7.81
N LEU A 311 -14.64 16.75 8.27
CA LEU A 311 -14.85 15.47 7.59
C LEU A 311 -15.36 15.65 6.16
N ALA A 312 -16.22 16.65 5.93
CA ALA A 312 -16.77 16.95 4.60
C ALA A 312 -15.67 17.27 3.56
N GLU A 313 -14.58 17.95 3.96
CA GLU A 313 -13.47 18.26 3.06
C GLU A 313 -12.68 17.01 2.68
N VAL A 314 -12.51 16.09 3.63
CA VAL A 314 -11.88 14.78 3.38
C VAL A 314 -12.74 13.94 2.46
N ILE A 315 -14.06 13.88 2.69
CA ILE A 315 -15.00 13.18 1.79
C ILE A 315 -14.88 13.74 0.38
N ALA A 316 -14.97 15.07 0.21
CA ALA A 316 -14.88 15.71 -1.11
C ALA A 316 -13.54 15.41 -1.82
N THR A 317 -12.44 15.33 -1.06
CA THR A 317 -11.12 15.02 -1.62
C THR A 317 -11.02 13.55 -2.01
N ARG A 318 -11.35 12.62 -1.10
CA ARG A 318 -11.23 11.18 -1.31
C ARG A 318 -12.22 10.63 -2.33
N SER A 319 -13.42 11.22 -2.45
CA SER A 319 -14.40 10.87 -3.46
C SER A 319 -13.89 10.99 -4.89
N LYS A 320 -12.90 11.86 -5.15
CA LYS A 320 -12.26 11.98 -6.48
C LYS A 320 -11.53 10.70 -6.91
N GLY A 321 -11.07 9.91 -5.93
CA GLY A 321 -10.42 8.62 -6.12
C GLY A 321 -11.37 7.45 -6.38
N CYS A 322 -12.67 7.61 -6.13
CA CYS A 322 -13.64 6.53 -6.27
C CYS A 322 -14.16 6.45 -7.71
N THR A 323 -13.61 5.53 -8.50
CA THR A 323 -13.90 5.40 -9.95
C THR A 323 -14.89 4.30 -10.30
N GLU A 324 -15.05 3.32 -9.42
CA GLU A 324 -15.83 2.10 -9.63
C GLU A 324 -16.87 1.91 -8.52
#